data_AF-A0A120K2L5-F1
#
_entry.id   AF-A0A120K2L5-F1
#
_cell.length_a   1.000
_cell.length_b   1.000
_cell.length_c   1.000
_cell.angle_alpha   90.00
_cell.angle_beta   90.00
_cell.angle_gamma   90.00
#
_symmetry.space_group_name_H-M   'P 1'
#
loop_
_entity.id
_entity.type
_entity.pdbx_description
1 polymer ?
#
loop_
_entity_poly.entity_id
_entity_poly.type
_entity_poly.pdbx_seq_one_letter_code
_entity_poly.pdbx_strand_id
1 'polypeptide(L)'
;MASRNTKESLPSMEVLMRVLTDRQQHAQKIKEEYQRKLAELTELMNALFDDRLQGKAKLDTETLNEKLKTDIDIIERDGKRYALIPITSTKQQRKSHKTVKIACSYCKELGHTRAKCEKRLLNVGHGK
;
A
#
# COMPACT_ATOMS: atom_id res chain seq x y z
N MET A 1 -23.20 -20.86 56.68
CA MET A 1 -22.63 -19.54 56.32
C MET A 1 -21.13 -19.71 56.18
N ALA A 2 -20.59 -19.61 54.96
CA ALA A 2 -19.15 -19.71 54.73
C ALA A 2 -18.74 -18.53 53.83
N SER A 3 -18.36 -17.43 54.46
CA SER A 3 -17.81 -16.25 53.79
C SER A 3 -16.40 -16.57 53.28
N ARG A 4 -16.26 -16.68 51.96
CA ARG A 4 -14.94 -16.74 51.32
C ARG A 4 -14.35 -15.34 51.33
N ASN A 5 -13.29 -15.15 52.12
CA ASN A 5 -12.53 -13.90 52.20
C ASN A 5 -11.43 -13.93 51.12
N THR A 6 -11.72 -13.43 49.92
CA THR A 6 -10.70 -13.21 48.89
C THR A 6 -10.04 -11.86 49.14
N LYS A 7 -8.99 -11.86 49.95
CA LYS A 7 -8.07 -10.72 50.01
C LYS A 7 -7.21 -10.75 48.76
N GLU A 8 -7.61 -10.01 47.74
CA GLU A 8 -6.75 -9.68 46.60
C GLU A 8 -5.60 -8.81 47.13
N SER A 9 -4.42 -9.42 47.29
CA SER A 9 -3.19 -8.69 47.59
C SER A 9 -2.84 -7.85 46.36
N LEU A 10 -3.05 -6.53 46.45
CA LEU A 10 -2.57 -5.60 45.45
C LEU A 10 -1.05 -5.80 45.26
N PRO A 11 -0.55 -5.87 44.01
CA PRO A 11 0.87 -6.01 43.75
C PRO A 11 1.64 -4.83 44.34
N SER A 12 2.81 -5.10 44.95
CA SER A 12 3.69 -4.07 45.51
C SER A 12 3.99 -2.99 44.46
N MET A 13 3.99 -1.73 44.89
CA MET A 13 4.29 -0.56 44.06
C MET A 13 5.60 -0.73 43.26
N GLU A 14 6.58 -1.42 43.83
CA GLU A 14 7.86 -1.74 43.18
C GLU A 14 7.68 -2.64 41.95
N VAL A 15 6.78 -3.62 42.03
CA VAL A 15 6.46 -4.52 40.90
C VAL A 15 5.79 -3.73 39.78
N LEU A 16 4.88 -2.81 40.13
CA LEU A 16 4.22 -1.95 39.14
C LEU A 16 5.21 -0.99 38.47
N MET A 17 6.09 -0.36 39.25
CA MET A 17 7.14 0.51 38.73
C MET A 17 8.06 -0.24 37.75
N ARG A 18 8.47 -1.47 38.09
CA ARG A 18 9.28 -2.32 37.21
C ARG A 18 8.58 -2.66 35.90
N VAL A 19 7.30 -3.03 35.96
CA VAL A 19 6.51 -3.34 34.74
C VAL A 19 6.35 -2.11 33.85
N LEU A 20 6.16 -0.93 34.43
CA LEU A 20 6.07 0.32 33.68
C LEU A 20 7.40 0.67 33.01
N THR A 21 8.53 0.54 33.72
CA THR A 21 9.85 0.78 33.15
C THR A 21 10.18 -0.22 32.05
N ASP A 22 9.87 -1.50 32.24
CA ASP A 22 10.11 -2.54 31.23
C ASP A 22 9.31 -2.27 29.95
N ARG A 23 8.04 -1.87 30.08
CA ARG A 23 7.19 -1.47 28.95
C ARG A 23 7.73 -0.23 28.24
N GLN A 24 8.20 0.76 28.99
CA GLN A 24 8.77 1.98 28.44
C GLN A 24 10.07 1.70 27.68
N GLN A 25 10.98 0.91 28.26
CA GLN A 25 12.22 0.50 27.63
C GLN A 25 11.97 -0.33 26.36
N HIS A 26 11.01 -1.25 26.39
CA HIS A 26 10.66 -2.04 25.22
C HIS A 26 10.11 -1.16 24.08
N ALA A 27 9.25 -0.20 24.40
CA ALA A 27 8.74 0.76 23.41
C ALA A 27 9.87 1.64 22.83
N GLN A 28 10.86 2.03 23.65
CA GLN A 28 12.04 2.76 23.18
C GLN A 28 12.91 1.90 22.25
N LYS A 29 13.20 0.66 22.63
CA LYS A 29 13.97 -0.28 21.79
C LYS A 29 13.33 -0.50 20.41
N ILE A 30 12.00 -0.69 20.36
CA ILE A 30 11.30 -0.84 19.08
C ILE A 30 11.47 0.41 18.20
N LYS A 31 11.35 1.60 18.79
CA LYS A 31 11.52 2.87 18.06
C LYS A 31 12.94 3.02 17.53
N GLU A 32 13.93 2.70 18.35
CA GLU A 32 15.34 2.73 17.97
C GLU A 32 15.65 1.74 16.84
N GLU A 33 15.16 0.51 16.93
CA GLU A 33 15.31 -0.50 15.87
C GLU A 33 14.67 -0.06 14.55
N TYR A 34 13.46 0.53 14.62
CA TYR A 34 12.80 1.06 13.45
C TYR A 34 13.60 2.20 12.80
N GLN A 35 14.11 3.14 13.62
CA GLN A 35 14.95 4.23 13.13
C GLN A 35 16.26 3.73 12.52
N ARG A 36 16.89 2.71 13.09
CA ARG A 36 18.08 2.08 12.51
C ARG A 36 17.79 1.47 11.15
N LYS A 37 16.70 0.71 11.01
CA LYS A 37 16.29 0.13 9.73
C LYS A 37 16.00 1.20 8.68
N LEU A 38 15.37 2.31 9.07
CA LEU A 38 15.16 3.44 8.16
C LEU A 38 16.48 4.06 7.71
N ALA A 39 17.44 4.25 8.62
CA ALA A 39 18.75 4.78 8.28
C ALA A 39 19.50 3.84 7.31
N GLU A 40 19.49 2.53 7.57
CA GLU A 40 20.09 1.51 6.71
C GLU A 40 19.47 1.51 5.30
N LEU A 41 18.13 1.54 5.21
CA LEU A 41 17.44 1.64 3.92
C LEU A 41 17.81 2.92 3.18
N THR A 42 17.94 4.04 3.90
CA THR A 42 18.32 5.32 3.31
C THR A 42 19.76 5.27 2.78
N GLU A 43 20.67 4.65 3.52
CA GLU A 43 22.06 4.45 3.10
C GLU A 43 22.16 3.56 1.86
N LEU A 44 21.43 2.44 1.83
CA LEU A 44 21.36 1.55 0.67
C LEU A 44 20.79 2.25 -0.57
N MET A 45 19.72 3.04 -0.41
CA MET A 45 19.19 3.83 -1.51
C MET A 45 20.20 4.86 -2.00
N ASN A 46 20.85 5.59 -1.11
CA ASN A 46 21.85 6.59 -1.48
C ASN A 46 23.03 5.94 -2.19
N ALA A 47 23.52 4.78 -1.74
CA ALA A 47 24.55 4.02 -2.45
C ALA A 47 24.10 3.64 -3.88
N LEU A 48 22.87 3.16 -4.05
CA LEU A 48 22.31 2.82 -5.36
C LEU A 48 22.11 4.03 -6.27
N PHE A 49 21.82 5.21 -5.70
CA PHE A 49 21.64 6.45 -6.46
C PHE A 49 22.97 7.14 -6.75
N ASP A 50 23.94 7.13 -5.84
CA ASP A 50 25.27 7.71 -6.04
C ASP A 50 26.02 6.97 -7.17
N ASP A 51 25.89 5.64 -7.25
CA ASP A 51 26.39 4.85 -8.39
C ASP A 51 25.77 5.27 -9.73
N ARG A 52 24.52 5.76 -9.72
CA ARG A 52 23.85 6.30 -10.92
C ARG A 52 24.17 7.77 -11.18
N LEU A 53 24.42 8.57 -10.14
CA LEU A 53 24.70 10.01 -10.24
C LEU A 53 26.16 10.31 -10.60
N GLN A 54 27.10 9.39 -10.34
CA GLN A 54 28.50 9.51 -10.78
C GLN A 54 28.72 9.33 -12.29
N GLY A 55 27.65 9.26 -13.10
CA GLY A 55 27.75 9.36 -14.57
C GLY A 55 28.44 8.18 -15.26
N LYS A 56 28.68 7.06 -14.55
CA LYS A 56 29.33 5.86 -15.10
C LYS A 56 28.42 4.65 -15.25
N ALA A 57 27.19 4.71 -14.74
CA ALA A 57 26.16 3.75 -15.13
C ALA A 57 25.59 4.17 -16.50
N LYS A 58 26.34 3.89 -17.58
CA LYS A 58 25.75 3.85 -18.94
C LYS A 58 24.72 2.75 -18.91
N LEU A 59 23.47 3.13 -18.68
CA LEU A 59 22.33 2.25 -18.80
C LEU A 59 22.31 1.82 -20.28
N ASP A 60 22.54 0.54 -20.52
CA ASP A 60 22.61 -0.01 -21.86
C ASP A 60 21.20 -0.03 -22.45
N THR A 61 20.87 1.05 -23.16
CA THR A 61 19.53 1.34 -23.67
C THR A 61 19.04 0.28 -24.65
N GLU A 62 19.97 -0.41 -25.32
CA GLU A 62 19.65 -1.47 -26.28
C GLU A 62 19.13 -2.71 -25.55
N THR A 63 19.86 -3.19 -24.54
CA THR A 63 19.40 -4.32 -23.71
C THR A 63 18.11 -4.01 -22.93
N LEU A 64 17.93 -2.74 -22.55
CA LEU A 64 16.73 -2.29 -21.86
C LEU A 64 15.52 -2.30 -22.81
N ASN A 65 15.69 -1.84 -24.05
CA ASN A 65 14.65 -1.89 -25.08
C ASN A 65 14.28 -3.34 -25.46
N GLU A 66 15.25 -4.24 -25.61
CA GLU A 66 14.99 -5.66 -25.86
C GLU A 66 14.16 -6.30 -24.74
N LYS A 67 14.48 -5.98 -23.48
CA LYS A 67 13.76 -6.51 -22.31
C LYS A 67 12.38 -5.88 -22.14
N LEU A 68 12.23 -4.60 -22.46
CA LEU A 68 10.98 -3.88 -22.24
C LEU A 68 9.95 -4.15 -23.35
N LYS A 69 10.32 -4.73 -24.50
CA LYS A 69 9.41 -5.15 -25.61
C LYS A 69 8.36 -4.11 -26.02
N THR A 70 8.54 -2.87 -25.60
CA THR A 70 7.62 -1.76 -25.72
C THR A 70 8.52 -0.61 -26.13
N ASP A 71 8.23 -0.02 -27.29
CA ASP A 71 8.95 1.15 -27.76
C ASP A 71 8.75 2.26 -26.72
N ILE A 72 9.79 2.50 -25.90
CA ILE A 72 9.78 3.58 -24.92
C ILE A 72 10.14 4.84 -25.68
N ASP A 73 9.13 5.67 -25.94
CA ASP A 73 9.33 6.97 -26.55
C ASP A 73 10.07 7.89 -25.57
N ILE A 74 11.30 8.24 -25.93
CA ILE A 74 12.10 9.23 -25.19
C ILE A 74 11.81 10.60 -25.81
N ILE A 75 11.28 11.52 -24.99
CA ILE A 75 10.98 12.90 -25.37
C ILE A 75 11.93 13.86 -24.66
N GLU A 76 12.33 14.93 -25.34
CA GLU A 76 13.16 15.99 -24.78
C GLU A 76 12.31 17.24 -24.56
N ARG A 77 12.23 17.70 -23.30
CA ARG A 77 11.56 18.95 -22.92
C ARG A 77 12.44 19.71 -21.94
N ASP A 78 12.61 21.01 -22.17
CA ASP A 78 13.38 21.93 -21.30
C ASP A 78 14.82 21.46 -21.04
N GLY A 79 15.47 20.89 -22.06
CA GLY A 79 16.84 20.36 -21.97
C GLY A 79 16.99 19.11 -21.10
N LYS A 80 15.87 18.45 -20.76
CA LYS A 80 15.84 17.19 -19.99
C LYS A 80 15.16 16.09 -20.80
N ARG A 81 15.72 14.88 -20.72
CA ARG A 81 15.20 13.68 -21.39
C ARG A 81 14.23 12.95 -20.46
N TYR A 82 13.01 12.71 -20.94
CA TYR A 82 11.96 11.98 -20.25
C TYR A 82 11.57 10.73 -21.04
N ALA A 83 11.29 9.63 -20.34
CA ALA A 83 10.80 8.39 -20.94
C ALA A 83 9.28 8.27 -20.73
N LEU A 84 8.53 8.09 -21.82
CA LEU A 84 7.10 7.80 -21.76
C LEU A 84 6.89 6.32 -21.49
N ILE A 85 6.58 5.99 -20.24
CA ILE A 85 6.23 4.62 -19.84
C ILE A 85 4.71 4.50 -19.91
N PRO A 86 4.14 3.72 -20.85
CA PRO A 86 2.70 3.51 -20.89
C PRO A 86 2.27 2.74 -19.64
N ILE A 87 1.49 3.39 -18.77
CA ILE A 87 0.83 2.73 -17.63
C ILE A 87 -0.30 1.88 -18.20
N THR A 88 0.04 0.73 -18.78
CA THR A 88 -0.96 -0.28 -19.09
C THR A 88 -1.39 -0.88 -17.76
N SER A 89 -2.50 -0.38 -17.19
CA SER A 89 -3.27 -1.18 -16.24
C SER A 89 -3.53 -2.48 -16.96
N THR A 90 -2.99 -3.59 -16.44
CA THR A 90 -3.09 -4.92 -17.03
C THR A 90 -4.45 -5.09 -17.70
N LYS A 91 -4.47 -5.07 -19.04
CA LYS A 91 -5.69 -5.34 -19.81
C LYS A 91 -6.00 -6.80 -19.56
N GLN A 92 -6.68 -7.09 -18.46
CA GLN A 92 -7.37 -8.34 -18.26
C GLN A 92 -8.24 -8.53 -19.50
N GLN A 93 -7.89 -9.53 -20.31
CA GLN A 93 -8.69 -9.93 -21.44
C GLN A 93 -10.13 -10.10 -20.93
N ARG A 94 -11.00 -9.16 -21.29
CA ARG A 94 -12.40 -9.17 -20.88
C ARG A 94 -13.03 -10.38 -21.55
N LYS A 95 -13.11 -11.51 -20.84
CA LYS A 95 -14.03 -12.60 -21.18
C LYS A 95 -15.39 -11.93 -21.38
N SER A 96 -15.98 -12.10 -22.56
CA SER A 96 -17.27 -11.52 -22.89
C SER A 96 -18.27 -11.98 -21.84
N HIS A 97 -18.68 -11.05 -20.97
CA HIS A 97 -19.60 -11.36 -19.91
C HIS A 97 -20.95 -11.64 -20.57
N LYS A 98 -21.45 -12.88 -20.49
CA LYS A 98 -22.85 -13.16 -20.84
C LYS A 98 -23.71 -12.15 -20.09
N THR A 99 -24.51 -11.39 -20.83
CA THR A 99 -25.38 -10.36 -20.27
C THR A 99 -26.43 -11.05 -19.43
N VAL A 100 -26.31 -10.90 -18.11
CA VAL A 100 -27.28 -11.45 -17.18
C VAL A 100 -28.53 -10.57 -17.26
N LYS A 101 -29.61 -11.09 -17.84
CA LYS A 101 -30.92 -10.42 -17.98
C LYS A 101 -31.66 -10.34 -16.64
N ILE A 102 -30.98 -9.90 -15.58
CA ILE A 102 -31.58 -9.68 -14.25
C ILE A 102 -31.79 -8.18 -14.09
N ALA A 103 -33.00 -7.80 -13.66
CA ALA A 103 -33.32 -6.44 -13.27
C ALA A 103 -32.78 -6.13 -11.87
N CYS A 104 -32.10 -5.00 -11.72
CA CYS A 104 -31.60 -4.53 -10.44
C CYS A 104 -32.76 -4.17 -9.50
N SER A 105 -32.76 -4.67 -8.26
CA SER A 105 -33.81 -4.32 -7.29
C SER A 105 -33.77 -2.87 -6.78
N TYR A 106 -32.69 -2.13 -7.05
CA TYR A 106 -32.56 -0.71 -6.69
C TYR A 106 -33.03 0.19 -7.83
N CYS A 107 -32.39 0.10 -9.01
CA CYS A 107 -32.68 0.99 -10.13
C CYS A 107 -33.56 0.40 -11.26
N LYS A 108 -33.95 -0.87 -11.15
CA LYS A 108 -34.75 -1.61 -12.14
C LYS A 108 -34.14 -1.76 -13.53
N GLU A 109 -32.90 -1.31 -13.74
CA GLU A 109 -32.16 -1.53 -14.99
C GLU A 109 -31.63 -2.96 -15.08
N LEU A 110 -31.50 -3.47 -16.31
CA LEU A 110 -30.99 -4.81 -16.58
C LEU A 110 -29.46 -4.85 -16.56
N GLY A 111 -28.89 -6.02 -16.24
CA GLY A 111 -27.45 -6.28 -16.41
C GLY A 111 -26.61 -6.18 -15.14
N HIS A 112 -27.21 -5.84 -13.99
CA HIS A 112 -26.51 -5.79 -12.71
C HIS A 112 -27.42 -6.11 -11.52
N THR A 113 -26.81 -6.51 -10.42
CA THR A 113 -27.51 -6.73 -9.14
C THR A 113 -27.42 -5.50 -8.25
N ARG A 114 -28.28 -5.39 -7.22
CA ARG A 114 -28.27 -4.29 -6.24
C ARG A 114 -26.88 -4.04 -5.62
N ALA A 115 -26.09 -5.10 -5.42
CA ALA A 115 -24.74 -4.99 -4.87
C ALA A 115 -23.81 -4.15 -5.76
N LYS A 116 -23.89 -4.33 -7.09
CA LYS A 116 -23.06 -3.65 -8.10
C LYS A 116 -23.76 -2.47 -8.79
N CYS A 117 -24.85 -1.97 -8.21
CA CYS A 117 -25.59 -0.85 -8.77
C CYS A 117 -24.83 0.47 -8.54
N GLU A 118 -24.42 1.12 -9.63
CA GLU A 118 -23.70 2.39 -9.58
C GLU A 118 -24.55 3.51 -8.93
N LYS A 119 -25.85 3.59 -9.26
CA LYS A 119 -26.77 4.57 -8.65
C LYS A 119 -26.88 4.41 -7.12
N ARG A 120 -26.77 3.17 -6.62
CA ARG A 120 -26.71 2.89 -5.18
C ARG A 120 -25.37 3.32 -4.57
N LEU A 121 -24.26 3.03 -5.25
CA LEU A 121 -22.91 3.38 -4.79
C LEU A 121 -22.70 4.90 -4.75
N LEU A 122 -23.28 5.62 -5.71
CA LEU A 122 -23.25 7.08 -5.78
C LEU A 122 -24.32 7.75 -4.90
N ASN A 123 -25.13 6.96 -4.19
CA ASN A 123 -26.23 7.45 -3.33
C ASN A 123 -27.18 8.42 -4.05
N VAL A 124 -27.27 8.32 -5.38
CA VAL A 124 -28.20 9.12 -6.18
C VAL A 124 -29.55 8.44 -6.05
N GLY A 125 -30.27 8.86 -5.01
CA GLY A 125 -31.55 8.29 -4.63
C GLY A 125 -32.52 8.23 -5.81
N HIS A 126 -33.24 7.11 -5.88
CA HIS A 126 -34.56 7.10 -6.52
C HIS A 126 -35.48 7.93 -5.64
N GLY A 127 -35.47 9.24 -5.86
CA GLY A 127 -36.57 10.11 -5.47
C GLY A 127 -37.83 9.57 -6.16
N LYS A 128 -38.80 9.17 -5.35
CA LYS A 128 -40.18 9.16 -5.82
C LYS A 128 -40.61 10.59 -6.06
#